data_AF-A0A7X7A267-F1
#
_entry.id   AF-A0A7X7A267-F1
#
_cell.length_a   1.000
_cell.length_b   1.000
_cell.length_c   1.000
_cell.angle_alpha   90.00
_cell.angle_beta   90.00
_cell.angle_gamma   90.00
#
_symmetry.space_group_name_H-M   'P 1'
#
loop_
_entity.id
_entity.type
_entity.pdbx_description
1 polymer ?
#
loop_
_entity_poly.entity_id
_entity_poly.type
_entity_poly.pdbx_seq_one_letter_code
_entity_poly.pdbx_strand_id
1 'polypeptide(L)' 'MKLKIYLQEAYDELVHKVTWPTWKELQSSAMVVMVASLIISLLIFVIDLGFRNIMSFIYELFY' A
#
# COMPACT_ATOMS: atom_id res chain seq x y z
N MET A 1 -8.83 -20.25 29.73
CA MET A 1 -9.79 -19.17 30.11
C MET A 1 -9.25 -17.78 29.84
N LYS A 2 -8.01 -17.43 30.22
CA LYS A 2 -7.46 -16.07 30.05
C LYS A 2 -7.46 -15.54 28.61
N LEU A 3 -7.12 -16.37 27.62
CA LEU A 3 -7.08 -15.96 26.20
C LEU A 3 -8.46 -15.59 25.64
N LYS A 4 -9.51 -16.33 26.03
CA LYS A 4 -10.88 -16.06 25.60
C LYS A 4 -11.38 -14.72 26.15
N ILE A 5 -11.05 -14.43 27.41
CA ILE A 5 -11.39 -13.16 28.08
C ILE A 5 -10.64 -12.00 27.42
N TYR A 6 -9.34 -12.16 27.15
CA TYR A 6 -8.53 -11.15 26.48
C TYR A 6 -9.06 -10.77 25.08
N LEU A 7 -9.45 -11.78 24.27
CA LEU A 7 -10.05 -11.52 22.96
C LEU A 7 -11.41 -10.81 23.07
N GLN A 8 -12.19 -11.11 24.11
CA GLN A 8 -13.48 -10.47 24.35
C GLN A 8 -13.30 -9.01 24.79
N GLU A 9 -12.35 -8.74 25.68
CA GLU A 9 -11.99 -7.38 26.10
C GLU A 9 -11.43 -6.56 24.93
N ALA A 10 -10.56 -7.15 24.10
CA ALA A 10 -10.02 -6.50 22.90
C ALA A 10 -11.12 -6.17 21.88
N TYR A 11 -12.11 -7.05 21.70
CA TYR A 11 -13.26 -6.78 20.83
C TYR A 11 -14.11 -5.62 21.37
N ASP A 12 -14.42 -5.62 22.66
CA ASP A 12 -15.20 -4.54 23.26
C ASP A 12 -14.48 -3.20 23.18
N GLU A 13 -13.16 -3.17 23.37
CA GLU A 13 -12.35 -1.96 23.21
C GLU A 13 -12.32 -1.47 21.75
N LEU A 14 -12.03 -2.38 20.82
CA LEU A 14 -11.96 -2.05 19.39
C LEU A 14 -13.32 -1.66 18.80
N VAL A 15 -14.45 -2.03 19.40
CA VAL A 15 -15.77 -1.68 18.86
C VAL A 15 -16.38 -0.46 19.56
N HIS A 16 -16.18 -0.33 20.88
CA HIS A 16 -16.88 0.68 21.68
C HIS A 16 -15.99 1.84 22.14
N LYS A 17 -14.66 1.70 22.14
CA LYS A 17 -13.73 2.75 22.62
C LYS A 17 -12.93 3.45 21.51
N VAL A 18 -13.13 3.07 20.26
CA VAL A 18 -12.50 3.73 19.10
C VAL A 18 -13.54 4.19 18.10
N THR A 19 -13.31 5.36 17.54
CA THR A 19 -14.13 5.95 16.49
C THR A 19 -13.71 5.40 15.14
N TRP A 20 -14.41 4.37 14.66
CA TRP A 20 -14.23 3.88 13.29
C TRP A 20 -14.82 4.88 12.30
N PRO A 21 -14.12 5.18 11.19
CA PRO A 21 -14.70 5.93 10.09
C PRO A 21 -15.90 5.19 9.52
N THR A 22 -16.83 5.92 8.91
CA THR A 22 -17.88 5.27 8.14
C THR A 22 -17.27 4.52 6.95
N TRP A 23 -17.96 3.47 6.47
CA TRP A 23 -17.51 2.71 5.31
C TRP A 23 -17.21 3.57 4.08
N LYS A 24 -17.96 4.67 3.92
CA LYS A 24 -17.75 5.65 2.83
C LYS A 24 -16.44 6.42 2.99
N GLU A 25 -16.11 6.88 4.20
CA GLU A 25 -14.85 7.58 4.49
C GLU A 25 -13.64 6.64 4.36
N LEU A 26 -13.81 5.38 4.78
CA LEU A 26 -12.79 4.36 4.66
C LEU A 26 -12.47 4.07 3.18
N GLN A 27 -13.50 3.90 2.35
CA GLN A 27 -13.35 3.72 0.91
C GLN A 27 -12.74 4.96 0.24
N SER A 28 -13.14 6.16 0.65
CA SER A 28 -12.55 7.41 0.15
C SER A 28 -11.04 7.46 0.43
N SER A 29 -10.64 7.12 1.65
CA SER A 29 -9.22 7.11 2.05
C SER A 29 -8.43 6.04 1.28
N ALA A 30 -9.01 4.84 1.14
CA ALA A 30 -8.41 3.77 0.37
C ALA A 30 -8.27 4.10 -1.12
N MET A 31 -9.24 4.80 -1.71
CA MET A 31 -9.20 5.24 -3.11
C MET A 31 -8.06 6.23 -3.35
N VAL A 32 -7.86 7.19 -2.43
CA VAL A 32 -6.75 8.13 -2.50
C VAL A 32 -5.40 7.41 -2.49
N VAL A 33 -5.23 6.45 -1.57
CA VAL A 33 -3.99 5.65 -1.48
C VAL A 33 -3.78 4.82 -2.74
N MET A 34 -4.84 4.18 -3.27
CA MET A 34 -4.77 3.39 -4.50
C MET A 34 -4.28 4.23 -5.69
N VAL A 35 -4.81 5.44 -5.87
CA VAL A 35 -4.37 6.36 -6.93
C VAL A 35 -2.91 6.78 -6.73
N ALA A 36 -2.51 7.10 -5.50
CA ALA A 36 -1.12 7.42 -5.20
C ALA A 36 -0.17 6.25 -5.52
N SER A 37 -0.54 5.02 -5.18
CA SER A 37 0.23 3.82 -5.52
C SER A 37 0.34 3.59 -7.02
N LEU A 38 -0.71 3.85 -7.80
CA LEU A 38 -0.67 3.77 -9.26
C LEU A 38 0.31 4.77 -9.88
N ILE A 39 0.34 6.01 -9.38
CA ILE A 39 1.28 7.03 -9.83
C ILE A 39 2.73 6.61 -9.55
N ILE A 40 3.00 6.11 -8.34
CA ILE A 40 4.32 5.62 -7.95
C ILE A 40 4.74 4.43 -8.82
N SER A 41 3.82 3.49 -9.08
CA SER A 41 4.08 2.34 -9.95
C SER A 41 4.45 2.77 -11.37
N LEU A 42 3.76 3.79 -11.92
CA LEU A 42 4.08 4.31 -13.24
C LEU A 42 5.46 4.98 -13.28
N LEU A 43 5.83 5.72 -12.23
CA LEU A 43 7.17 6.32 -12.12
C LEU A 43 8.26 5.25 -12.09
N ILE A 44 8.09 4.21 -11.28
CA ILE A 44 9.04 3.08 -11.23
C ILE A 44 9.15 2.41 -12.60
N PHE A 45 8.02 2.22 -13.29
CA PHE A 45 8.01 1.64 -14.63
C PHE A 45 8.85 2.44 -15.64
N VAL A 46 8.76 3.78 -15.61
CA VAL A 46 9.59 4.64 -16.47
C VAL A 46 11.07 4.53 -16.13
N ILE A 47 11.42 4.53 -14.84
CA ILE A 47 12.80 4.37 -14.38
C ILE A 47 13.36 3.02 -14.86
N ASP A 48 12.60 1.95 -14.64
CA ASP A 48 12.95 0.60 -15.06
C ASP A 48 13.19 0.48 -16.57
N LEU A 49 12.31 1.09 -17.39
CA LEU A 49 12.49 1.12 -18.84
C LEU A 49 13.74 1.92 -19.24
N GLY A 50 13.96 3.07 -18.61
CA GLY A 50 15.14 3.91 -18.84
C GLY A 50 16.42 3.13 -18.55
N PHE A 51 16.52 2.49 -17.39
CA PHE A 51 17.69 1.69 -17.01
C PHE A 51 17.90 0.50 -17.92
N ARG A 52 16.85 -0.24 -18.30
CA ARG A 52 16.97 -1.36 -19.26
C ARG A 52 17.57 -0.92 -20.58
N ASN A 53 17.06 0.19 -21.14
CA ASN A 53 17.53 0.71 -22.42
C ASN A 53 18.96 1.24 -22.35
N ILE A 54 19.30 2.00 -21.29
CA ILE A 54 20.66 2.50 -21.08
C ILE A 54 21.64 1.35 -20.93
N MET A 55 21.28 0.33 -20.14
CA MET A 55 22.16 -0.81 -19.90
C MET A 55 22.36 -1.63 -21.18
N SER A 56 21.30 -1.87 -21.96
CA SER A 56 21.40 -2.53 -23.26
C SER A 56 22.35 -1.78 -24.20
N PHE A 57 22.20 -0.46 -24.29
CA PHE A 57 23.07 0.38 -25.11
C PHE A 57 24.53 0.33 -24.67
N ILE A 58 24.79 0.39 -23.36
CA ILE A 58 26.14 0.26 -22.81
C ILE A 58 26.72 -1.11 -23.15
N TYR A 59 25.95 -2.19 -22.97
CA TYR A 59 26.44 -3.53 -23.30
C TYR A 59 26.76 -3.70 -24.79
N GLU A 60 25.92 -3.21 -25.70
CA GLU A 60 26.19 -3.21 -27.15
C GLU A 60 27.40 -2.36 -27.54
N LEU A 61 27.74 -1.33 -26.77
CA LEU A 61 28.88 -0.46 -27.04
C LEU A 61 30.22 -1.09 -26.61
N PHE A 62 30.22 -1.86 -25.52
CA PHE A 62 31.43 -2.43 -24.92
C PHE A 62 31.69 -3.90 -25.28
N TYR A 63 30.69 -4.64 -25.76
CA TYR A 63 30.81 -6.02 -26.23
C TYR A 63 30.27 -6.16 -27.64
#